data_AF-A0A6L9Y6C6-F1
#
_entry.id   AF-A0A6L9Y6C6-F1
#
_cell.length_a   1.000
_cell.length_b   1.000
_cell.length_c   1.000
_cell.angle_alpha   90.00
_cell.angle_beta   90.00
_cell.angle_gamma   90.00
#
_symmetry.space_group_name_H-M   'P 1'
#
loop_
_entity.id
_entity.type
_entity.pdbx_description
1 polymer ?
#
loop_
_entity_poly.entity_id
_entity_poly.type
_entity_poly.pdbx_seq_one_letter_code
_entity_poly.pdbx_strand_id
1 'polypeptide(L)'
;MAIMTTEEVKKFVSKLQEIGNIENSNDRLKNFIEYWEKLPEPKFNQPEQLAELIIYCIFEELVDLDDYTKAKLWAEKGMLTSRAKSPYSSYEYIQLGRVCYELEEYDEAMKYFSIAYDRGKKRAFKEFDKKYWEFYSKSKK
;
A
#
# COMPACT_ATOMS: atom_id res chain seq x y z
N MET A 1 -19.20 -18.26 1.05
CA MET A 1 -18.36 -17.04 1.15
C MET A 1 -19.28 -15.86 0.89
N ALA A 2 -19.30 -14.86 1.78
CA ALA A 2 -20.23 -13.73 1.69
C ALA A 2 -19.53 -12.55 1.03
N ILE A 3 -20.09 -12.08 -0.09
CA ILE A 3 -19.68 -10.84 -0.76
C ILE A 3 -20.56 -9.73 -0.21
N MET A 4 -19.93 -8.62 0.19
CA MET A 4 -20.65 -7.47 0.74
C MET A 4 -21.61 -6.86 -0.29
N THR A 5 -22.80 -6.47 0.16
CA THR A 5 -23.77 -5.69 -0.61
C THR A 5 -23.30 -4.25 -0.78
N THR A 6 -23.85 -3.52 -1.74
CA THR A 6 -23.54 -2.10 -1.96
C THR A 6 -23.74 -1.24 -0.69
N GLU A 7 -24.75 -1.55 0.12
CA GLU A 7 -25.00 -0.81 1.37
C GLU A 7 -23.94 -1.11 2.44
N GLU A 8 -23.51 -2.37 2.55
CA GLU A 8 -22.42 -2.76 3.45
C GLU A 8 -21.09 -2.15 3.01
N VAL A 9 -20.81 -2.11 1.70
CA VAL A 9 -19.61 -1.46 1.14
C VAL A 9 -19.61 0.03 1.48
N LYS A 10 -20.73 0.74 1.28
CA LYS A 10 -20.85 2.16 1.66
C LYS A 10 -20.56 2.39 3.13
N LYS A 11 -21.17 1.59 4.02
CA LYS A 11 -20.91 1.66 5.46
C LYS A 11 -19.44 1.38 5.79
N PHE A 12 -18.82 0.45 5.07
CA PHE A 12 -17.42 0.14 5.25
C PHE A 12 -16.50 1.30 4.88
N VAL A 13 -16.73 1.91 3.71
CA VAL A 13 -15.96 3.08 3.26
C VAL A 13 -16.18 4.27 4.19
N SER A 14 -17.42 4.56 4.61
CA SER A 14 -17.69 5.61 5.60
C SER A 14 -16.97 5.36 6.91
N LYS A 15 -16.91 4.10 7.38
CA LYS A 15 -16.18 3.78 8.61
C LYS A 15 -14.68 3.98 8.46
N LEU A 16 -14.10 3.64 7.31
CA LEU A 16 -12.68 3.94 7.03
C LEU A 16 -12.39 5.45 7.07
N GLN A 17 -13.30 6.27 6.55
CA GLN A 17 -13.17 7.74 6.62
C GLN A 17 -13.22 8.25 8.06
N GLU A 18 -14.13 7.72 8.89
CA GLU A 18 -14.18 8.05 10.32
C GLU A 18 -12.87 7.69 11.04
N ILE A 19 -12.31 6.50 10.77
CA ILE A 19 -11.03 6.07 11.33
C ILE A 19 -9.92 7.01 10.86
N GLY A 20 -9.94 7.39 9.57
CA GLY A 20 -8.99 8.36 8.98
C GLY A 20 -8.97 9.72 9.68
N ASN A 21 -10.06 10.11 10.34
CA ASN A 21 -10.17 11.38 11.08
C ASN A 21 -9.69 11.31 12.53
N ILE A 22 -9.28 10.13 13.03
CA ILE A 22 -8.69 10.01 14.36
C ILE A 22 -7.35 10.76 14.35
N GLU A 23 -7.16 11.74 15.25
CA GLU A 23 -5.94 12.57 15.25
C GLU A 23 -4.67 11.77 15.58
N ASN A 24 -4.75 10.89 16.57
CA ASN A 24 -3.61 10.09 17.02
C ASN A 24 -3.30 8.96 16.03
N SER A 25 -2.08 8.97 15.48
CA SER A 25 -1.60 7.98 14.51
C SER A 25 -1.62 6.53 15.01
N ASN A 26 -1.22 6.28 16.26
CA ASN A 26 -1.21 4.92 16.82
C ASN A 26 -2.64 4.38 16.99
N ASP A 27 -3.57 5.23 17.46
CA ASP A 27 -4.97 4.86 17.58
C ASP A 27 -5.62 4.64 16.21
N ARG A 28 -5.29 5.49 15.23
CA ARG A 28 -5.75 5.36 13.85
C ARG A 28 -5.27 4.06 13.21
N LEU A 29 -3.98 3.74 13.32
CA LEU A 29 -3.40 2.47 12.87
C LEU A 29 -4.09 1.26 13.50
N LYS A 30 -4.24 1.28 14.83
CA LYS A 30 -4.91 0.21 15.58
C LYS A 30 -6.33 -0.01 15.05
N ASN A 31 -7.10 1.07 14.87
CA ASN A 31 -8.47 0.97 14.37
C ASN A 31 -8.52 0.43 12.93
N PHE A 32 -7.61 0.84 12.04
CA PHE A 32 -7.56 0.28 10.69
C PHE A 32 -7.24 -1.23 10.70
N ILE A 33 -6.29 -1.68 11.52
CA ILE A 33 -5.96 -3.11 11.66
C ILE A 33 -7.16 -3.89 12.20
N GLU A 34 -7.82 -3.40 13.25
CA GLU A 34 -9.04 -4.03 13.79
C GLU A 34 -10.17 -4.07 12.74
N TYR A 35 -10.23 -3.08 11.86
CA TYR A 35 -11.24 -3.04 10.81
C TYR A 35 -10.92 -3.98 9.65
N TRP A 36 -9.64 -4.19 9.34
CA TRP A 36 -9.18 -5.22 8.40
C TRP A 36 -9.62 -6.62 8.85
N GLU A 37 -9.49 -6.95 10.13
CA GLU A 37 -9.92 -8.25 10.65
C GLU A 37 -11.44 -8.49 10.48
N LYS A 38 -12.23 -7.41 10.44
CA LYS A 38 -13.69 -7.46 10.24
C LYS A 38 -14.10 -7.60 8.76
N LEU A 39 -13.19 -7.40 7.82
CA LEU A 39 -13.49 -7.56 6.38
C LEU A 39 -13.81 -9.05 6.08
N PRO A 40 -14.98 -9.38 5.50
CA PRO A 40 -15.37 -10.77 5.29
C PRO A 40 -14.46 -11.53 4.33
N GLU A 41 -14.30 -12.84 4.55
CA GLU A 41 -13.58 -13.70 3.61
C GLU A 41 -14.43 -14.06 2.37
N PRO A 42 -13.83 -14.09 1.17
CA PRO A 42 -12.41 -13.86 0.87
C PRO A 42 -12.10 -12.35 0.75
N LYS A 43 -11.23 -11.82 1.62
CA LYS A 43 -10.96 -10.37 1.75
C LYS A 43 -10.62 -9.71 0.41
N PHE A 44 -9.76 -10.35 -0.38
CA PHE A 44 -9.27 -9.82 -1.65
C PHE A 44 -10.28 -9.88 -2.81
N ASN A 45 -11.42 -10.57 -2.64
CA ASN A 45 -12.48 -10.58 -3.66
C ASN A 45 -13.70 -9.76 -3.23
N GLN A 46 -13.60 -9.01 -2.13
CA GLN A 46 -14.67 -8.08 -1.76
C GLN A 46 -14.81 -6.97 -2.83
N PRO A 47 -16.02 -6.43 -3.03
CA PRO A 47 -16.28 -5.44 -4.08
C PRO A 47 -15.48 -4.16 -3.89
N GLU A 48 -15.48 -3.30 -4.92
CA GLU A 48 -14.94 -1.94 -4.86
C GLU A 48 -13.50 -1.85 -4.31
N GLN A 49 -12.72 -2.92 -4.47
CA GLN A 49 -11.32 -2.98 -4.06
C GLN A 49 -11.16 -2.67 -2.55
N LEU A 50 -12.11 -3.07 -1.70
CA LEU A 50 -12.09 -2.75 -0.26
C LEU A 50 -10.80 -3.19 0.44
N ALA A 51 -10.26 -4.36 0.07
CA ALA A 51 -8.97 -4.82 0.60
C ALA A 51 -7.82 -3.89 0.20
N GLU A 52 -7.80 -3.39 -1.05
CA GLU A 52 -6.78 -2.47 -1.54
C GLU A 52 -6.82 -1.14 -0.76
N LEU A 53 -8.03 -0.62 -0.53
CA LEU A 53 -8.24 0.63 0.18
C LEU A 53 -7.71 0.59 1.62
N ILE A 54 -8.11 -0.43 2.39
CA ILE A 54 -7.70 -0.52 3.80
C ILE A 54 -6.22 -0.90 3.95
N ILE A 55 -5.66 -1.73 3.05
CA ILE A 55 -4.22 -2.00 3.02
C ILE A 55 -3.44 -0.71 2.78
N TYR A 56 -3.89 0.14 1.84
CA TYR A 56 -3.29 1.44 1.60
C TYR A 56 -3.32 2.33 2.84
N CYS A 57 -4.46 2.44 3.53
CA CYS A 57 -4.57 3.23 4.76
C CYS A 57 -3.61 2.73 5.86
N ILE A 58 -3.53 1.42 6.08
CA ILE A 58 -2.63 0.85 7.10
C ILE A 58 -1.17 1.08 6.70
N PHE A 59 -0.84 0.88 5.42
CA PHE A 59 0.50 1.07 4.91
C PHE A 59 1.00 2.50 5.09
N GLU A 60 0.24 3.51 4.65
CA GLU A 60 0.69 4.91 4.79
C GLU A 60 0.82 5.30 6.26
N GLU A 61 -0.09 4.85 7.12
CA GLU A 61 0.00 5.13 8.56
C GLU A 61 1.28 4.54 9.19
N LEU A 62 1.66 3.33 8.78
CA LEU A 62 2.91 2.71 9.22
C LEU A 62 4.13 3.47 8.73
N VAL A 63 4.08 4.02 7.51
CA VAL A 63 5.18 4.85 7.02
C VAL A 63 5.24 6.19 7.75
N ASP A 64 4.11 6.85 8.01
CA ASP A 64 4.08 8.10 8.77
C ASP A 64 4.61 7.92 10.21
N LEU A 65 4.51 6.70 10.75
CA LEU A 65 5.07 6.29 12.04
C LEU A 65 6.52 5.76 11.96
N ASP A 66 7.16 5.78 10.78
CA ASP A 66 8.48 5.21 10.51
C ASP A 66 8.61 3.71 10.87
N ASP A 67 7.51 2.96 10.97
CA ASP A 67 7.51 1.51 11.21
C ASP A 67 7.62 0.74 9.88
N TYR A 68 8.77 0.92 9.22
CA TYR A 68 9.04 0.36 7.90
C TYR A 68 9.03 -1.18 7.89
N THR A 69 9.36 -1.82 9.01
CA THR A 69 9.32 -3.28 9.14
C THR A 69 7.89 -3.80 8.98
N LYS A 70 6.92 -3.19 9.68
CA LYS A 70 5.51 -3.56 9.49
C LYS A 70 4.96 -3.04 8.16
N ALA A 71 5.38 -1.86 7.71
CA ALA A 71 4.95 -1.32 6.42
C ALA A 71 5.28 -2.29 5.27
N LYS A 72 6.46 -2.91 5.28
CA LYS A 72 6.85 -3.93 4.31
C LYS A 72 5.89 -5.12 4.28
N LEU A 73 5.48 -5.65 5.43
CA LEU A 73 4.50 -6.76 5.50
C LEU A 73 3.16 -6.38 4.86
N TRP A 74 2.71 -5.13 5.05
CA TRP A 74 1.47 -4.64 4.46
C TRP A 74 1.61 -4.33 2.96
N ALA A 75 2.75 -3.84 2.52
CA ALA A 75 3.05 -3.66 1.09
C ALA A 75 3.07 -5.02 0.35
N GLU A 76 3.66 -6.05 0.94
CA GLU A 76 3.63 -7.42 0.41
C GLU A 76 2.21 -7.97 0.34
N LYS A 77 1.37 -7.69 1.34
CA LYS A 77 -0.06 -8.02 1.30
C LYS A 77 -0.78 -7.28 0.17
N GLY A 78 -0.40 -6.03 -0.10
CA GLY A 78 -0.87 -5.24 -1.25
C GLY A 78 -0.59 -5.91 -2.60
N MET A 79 0.45 -6.73 -2.72
CA MET A 79 0.75 -7.47 -3.95
C MET A 79 -0.27 -8.55 -4.31
N LEU A 80 -1.10 -8.98 -3.34
CA LEU A 80 -2.15 -9.97 -3.58
C LEU A 80 -3.38 -9.39 -4.29
N THR A 81 -3.45 -8.07 -4.34
CA THR A 81 -4.60 -7.32 -4.85
C THR A 81 -4.71 -7.36 -6.38
N SER A 82 -5.88 -7.00 -6.89
CA SER A 82 -6.14 -7.00 -8.33
C SER A 82 -5.35 -5.89 -9.04
N ARG A 83 -5.21 -4.72 -8.39
CA ARG A 83 -4.43 -3.59 -8.89
C ARG A 83 -2.95 -3.94 -9.09
N ALA A 84 -2.32 -4.61 -8.12
CA ALA A 84 -0.91 -5.03 -8.22
C ALA A 84 -0.64 -6.01 -9.39
N LYS A 85 -1.61 -6.86 -9.69
CA LYS A 85 -1.56 -7.85 -10.79
C LYS A 85 -1.74 -7.21 -12.17
N SER A 86 -2.28 -6.00 -12.23
CA SER A 86 -2.40 -5.26 -13.49
C SER A 86 -1.02 -4.93 -14.06
N PRO A 87 -0.74 -5.22 -15.35
CA PRO A 87 0.53 -4.86 -15.98
C PRO A 87 0.72 -3.33 -16.07
N TYR A 88 -0.36 -2.56 -15.91
CA TYR A 88 -0.35 -1.10 -15.95
C TYR A 88 -0.12 -0.45 -14.58
N SER A 89 -0.20 -1.20 -13.48
CA SER A 89 0.10 -0.67 -12.14
C SER A 89 1.58 -0.73 -11.86
N SER A 90 2.17 0.41 -11.54
CA SER A 90 3.51 0.54 -10.95
C SER A 90 3.46 0.89 -9.46
N TYR A 91 2.28 1.11 -8.90
CA TYR A 91 2.11 1.74 -7.59
C TYR A 91 2.55 0.84 -6.43
N GLU A 92 2.12 -0.43 -6.41
CA GLU A 92 2.54 -1.34 -5.35
C GLU A 92 4.05 -1.63 -5.38
N TYR A 93 4.63 -1.67 -6.58
CA TYR A 93 6.07 -1.86 -6.75
C TYR A 93 6.87 -0.67 -6.24
N ILE A 94 6.43 0.57 -6.48
CA ILE A 94 7.13 1.74 -5.95
C ILE A 94 7.02 1.80 -4.42
N GLN A 95 5.89 1.39 -3.83
CA GLN A 95 5.73 1.32 -2.38
C GLN A 95 6.64 0.27 -1.74
N LEU A 96 6.73 -0.93 -2.33
CA LEU A 96 7.69 -1.95 -1.89
C LEU A 96 9.13 -1.47 -2.01
N GLY A 97 9.48 -0.82 -3.12
CA GLY A 97 10.82 -0.26 -3.29
C GLY A 97 11.12 0.83 -2.25
N ARG A 98 10.15 1.69 -1.95
CA ARG A 98 10.25 2.73 -0.90
C ARG A 98 10.55 2.12 0.45
N VAL A 99 9.76 1.14 0.92
CA VAL A 99 10.00 0.55 2.24
C VAL A 99 11.28 -0.27 2.32
N CYS A 100 11.67 -0.97 1.24
CA CYS A 100 12.97 -1.65 1.21
C CYS A 100 14.12 -0.63 1.29
N TYR A 101 14.00 0.52 0.62
CA TYR A 101 14.99 1.59 0.70
C TYR A 101 15.12 2.15 2.11
N GLU A 102 14.00 2.44 2.79
CA GLU A 102 14.02 2.94 4.18
C GLU A 102 14.56 1.90 5.18
N LEU A 103 14.43 0.61 4.87
CA LEU A 103 15.02 -0.48 5.64
C LEU A 103 16.49 -0.77 5.26
N GLU A 104 17.09 0.03 4.37
CA GLU A 104 18.44 -0.18 3.84
C GLU A 104 18.63 -1.51 3.08
N GLU A 105 17.53 -2.14 2.66
CA GLU A 105 17.50 -3.34 1.82
C GLU A 105 17.64 -2.93 0.34
N TYR A 106 18.81 -2.40 -0.01
CA TYR A 106 19.01 -1.71 -1.28
C TYR A 106 18.88 -2.59 -2.53
N ASP A 107 19.22 -3.88 -2.45
CA ASP A 107 19.08 -4.81 -3.58
C ASP A 107 17.61 -5.06 -3.92
N GLU A 108 16.79 -5.29 -2.90
CA GLU A 108 15.33 -5.42 -3.00
C GLU A 108 14.68 -4.13 -3.47
N ALA A 109 15.12 -2.98 -2.93
CA ALA A 109 14.65 -1.67 -3.37
C ALA A 109 14.92 -1.48 -4.87
N MET A 110 16.13 -1.78 -5.33
CA MET A 110 16.52 -1.71 -6.74
C MET A 110 15.66 -2.61 -7.63
N LYS A 111 15.40 -3.84 -7.20
CA LYS A 111 14.54 -4.78 -7.91
C LYS A 111 13.13 -4.21 -8.10
N TYR A 112 12.50 -3.72 -7.03
CA TYR A 112 11.14 -3.20 -7.10
C TYR A 112 11.04 -1.88 -7.87
N PHE A 113 12.02 -0.98 -7.69
CA PHE A 113 12.11 0.24 -8.49
C PHE A 113 12.30 -0.05 -9.98
N SER A 114 13.01 -1.12 -10.33
CA SER A 114 13.13 -1.52 -11.74
C SER A 114 11.79 -1.93 -12.33
N ILE A 115 11.02 -2.75 -11.62
CA ILE A 115 9.69 -3.17 -12.08
C ILE A 115 8.75 -1.96 -12.19
N ALA A 116 8.76 -1.07 -11.20
CA ALA A 116 7.97 0.16 -11.22
C ALA A 116 8.34 1.05 -12.42
N TYR A 117 9.63 1.19 -12.71
CA TYR A 117 10.11 1.93 -13.88
C TYR A 117 9.72 1.25 -15.19
N ASP A 118 9.80 -0.07 -15.30
CA ASP A 118 9.45 -0.75 -16.54
C ASP A 118 8.00 -0.50 -16.93
N ARG A 119 7.09 -0.46 -15.95
CA ARG A 119 5.66 -0.21 -16.12
C ARG A 119 5.28 1.26 -16.25
N GLY A 120 5.80 2.12 -15.38
CA GLY A 120 5.39 3.53 -15.28
C GLY A 120 6.44 4.53 -15.75
N LYS A 121 7.66 4.09 -16.09
CA LYS A 121 8.83 4.94 -16.38
C LYS A 121 9.04 5.95 -15.24
N LYS A 122 9.56 7.15 -15.55
CA LYS A 122 9.75 8.21 -14.55
C LYS A 122 8.44 8.65 -13.87
N ARG A 123 7.27 8.45 -14.51
CA ARG A 123 5.97 8.79 -13.92
C ARG A 123 5.68 7.99 -12.66
N ALA A 124 6.18 6.75 -12.55
CA ALA A 124 6.01 5.92 -11.35
C ALA A 124 6.59 6.56 -10.07
N PHE A 125 7.57 7.46 -10.21
CA PHE A 125 8.26 8.10 -9.10
C PHE A 125 7.75 9.52 -8.81
N LYS A 126 6.88 10.08 -9.66
CA LYS A 126 6.56 11.52 -9.66
C LYS A 126 5.88 12.00 -8.37
N GLU A 127 5.08 11.13 -7.77
CA GLU A 127 4.28 11.44 -6.57
C GLU A 127 5.03 11.11 -5.26
N PHE A 128 6.24 10.58 -5.36
CA PHE A 128 7.05 10.14 -4.21
C PHE A 128 8.23 11.07 -3.98
N ASP A 129 8.88 10.93 -2.83
CA ASP A 129 10.11 11.66 -2.52
C ASP A 129 11.17 11.43 -3.63
N LYS A 130 11.86 12.52 -4.01
CA LYS A 130 12.87 12.50 -5.07
C LYS A 130 14.02 11.55 -4.75
N LYS A 131 14.30 11.27 -3.48
CA LYS A 131 15.38 10.37 -3.05
C LYS A 131 15.29 8.98 -3.69
N TYR A 132 14.07 8.46 -3.89
CA TYR A 132 13.88 7.14 -4.52
C TYR A 132 14.26 7.14 -5.99
N TRP A 133 13.87 8.19 -6.73
CA TRP A 133 14.29 8.34 -8.13
C TRP A 133 15.80 8.57 -8.24
N GLU A 134 16.38 9.39 -7.38
CA GLU A 134 17.82 9.66 -7.38
C GLU A 134 18.63 8.40 -7.08
N PHE A 135 18.20 7.60 -6.09
CA PHE A 135 18.80 6.31 -5.80
C PHE A 135 18.74 5.37 -7.01
N TYR A 136 17.55 5.16 -7.59
CA TYR A 136 17.36 4.25 -8.71
C TYR A 136 18.03 4.72 -10.02
N SER A 137 18.10 6.03 -10.26
CA SER A 137 18.67 6.56 -11.50
C SER A 137 20.20 6.56 -11.50
N LYS A 138 20.85 6.71 -10.32
CA LYS A 138 22.32 6.66 -10.19
C LYS A 138 22.91 5.27 -10.45
N SER A 139 22.15 4.21 -10.20
CA SER A 139 22.58 2.81 -10.43
C SER A 139 22.41 2.36 -11.88
N LYS A 140 21.71 3.14 -12.72
CA LYS A 140 21.67 2.98 -14.19
C LYS A 140 22.88 3.65 -14.84
N LYS A 141 24.05 3.05 -14.70
CA LYS A 141 25.18 3.36 -15.58
C LYS A 141 25.09 2.55 -16.86
#